data_AF-A0A6G7WGH3-F1
#
_entry.id   AF-A0A6G7WGH3-F1
#
_cell.length_a   1.000
_cell.length_b   1.000
_cell.length_c   1.000
_cell.angle_alpha   90.00
_cell.angle_beta   90.00
_cell.angle_gamma   90.00
#
_symmetry.space_group_name_H-M   'P 1'
#
loop_
_entity.id
_entity.type
_entity.pdbx_description
1 polymer ?
#
loop_
_entity_poly.entity_id
_entity_poly.type
_entity_poly.pdbx_seq_one_letter_code
_entity_poly.pdbx_strand_id
1 'polypeptide(L)'
;MKLIRKRRNEYVLLFAASIFLAVWLGAKFMLEAIFAFGAISLISLLLLVRQSRLLYDATLIWDNRILAVPSALISMPGRQMKKDTEETVVSTFGILIGSEIYRWGLDGVHGVRLHTADIDQERMYLTFGDAAQTMRVELLHGMLHKQTVVEAAQKLWHETGVQAEISDW
;
A
#
# COMPACT_ATOMS: atom_id res chain seq x y z
N MET A 1 2.06 7.23 -3.82
CA MET A 1 3.23 7.13 -2.90
C MET A 1 3.71 8.47 -2.32
N LYS A 2 3.58 9.59 -3.06
CA LYS A 2 4.08 10.92 -2.65
C LYS A 2 3.53 11.38 -1.29
N LEU A 3 2.23 11.15 -1.04
CA LEU A 3 1.57 11.51 0.22
C LEU A 3 2.13 10.75 1.43
N ILE A 4 2.43 9.45 1.28
CA ILE A 4 3.02 8.61 2.35
C ILE A 4 4.40 9.17 2.72
N ARG A 5 5.23 9.50 1.72
CA ARG A 5 6.55 10.09 1.92
C ARG A 5 6.47 11.47 2.60
N LYS A 6 5.54 12.32 2.17
CA LYS A 6 5.30 13.64 2.77
C LYS A 6 4.95 13.53 4.26
N ARG A 7 3.98 12.66 4.60
CA ARG A 7 3.53 12.46 5.99
C ARG A 7 4.63 11.89 6.89
N ARG A 8 5.47 10.97 6.38
CA ARG A 8 6.67 10.53 7.12
C ARG A 8 7.58 11.71 7.44
N ASN A 9 7.89 12.56 6.46
CA ASN A 9 8.78 13.70 6.67
C ASN A 9 8.21 14.70 7.68
N GLU A 10 6.89 14.93 7.67
CA GLU A 10 6.21 15.73 8.69
C GLU A 10 6.41 15.15 10.11
N TYR A 11 6.26 13.82 10.29
CA TYR A 11 6.51 13.19 11.58
C TYR A 11 7.98 13.22 12.01
N VAL A 12 8.93 13.13 11.06
CA VAL A 12 10.37 13.33 11.37
C VAL A 12 10.62 14.72 11.91
N LEU A 13 10.05 15.75 11.27
CA LEU A 13 10.21 17.14 11.71
C LEU A 13 9.59 17.37 13.10
N LEU A 14 8.38 16.86 13.34
CA LEU A 14 7.72 16.95 14.65
C LEU A 14 8.53 16.26 15.74
N PHE A 15 9.04 15.06 15.47
CA PHE A 15 9.86 14.32 16.42
C PHE A 15 11.17 15.06 16.73
N ALA A 16 11.90 15.53 15.71
CA ALA A 16 13.12 16.30 15.89
C ALA A 16 12.88 17.58 16.70
N ALA A 17 11.86 18.36 16.34
CA ALA A 17 11.49 19.59 17.05
C ALA A 17 11.14 19.31 18.52
N SER A 18 10.39 18.24 18.79
CA SER A 18 10.02 17.87 20.17
C SER A 18 11.23 17.49 21.04
N ILE A 19 12.22 16.79 20.46
CA ILE A 19 13.48 16.47 21.16
C ILE A 19 14.28 17.74 21.43
N PHE A 20 14.44 18.62 20.43
CA PHE A 20 15.17 19.88 20.60
C PHE A 20 14.55 20.75 21.70
N LEU A 21 13.22 20.86 21.73
CA LEU A 21 12.49 21.60 22.76
C LEU A 21 12.63 20.95 24.15
N ALA A 22 12.55 19.62 24.24
CA ALA A 22 12.75 18.89 25.50
C ALA A 22 14.15 19.13 26.09
N VAL A 23 15.20 19.07 25.27
CA VAL A 23 16.59 19.33 25.69
C VAL A 23 16.76 20.77 26.17
N TRP A 24 16.25 21.73 25.41
CA TRP A 24 16.33 23.16 25.77
C TRP A 24 15.60 23.47 27.09
N LEU A 25 14.42 22.90 27.30
CA LEU A 25 13.64 23.09 28.53
C LEU A 25 14.24 22.32 29.71
N GLY A 26 14.91 21.19 29.44
CA GLY A 26 15.77 20.47 30.39
C GLY A 26 16.85 21.36 30.97
N ALA A 27 17.54 22.12 30.12
CA ALA A 27 18.55 23.08 30.57
C ALA A 27 17.97 24.21 31.44
N LYS A 28 16.67 24.51 31.32
CA LYS A 28 15.95 25.50 32.13
C LYS A 28 15.29 24.92 33.40
N PHE A 29 15.49 23.63 33.70
CA PHE A 29 14.87 22.93 34.85
C PHE A 29 13.33 23.02 34.92
N MET A 30 12.64 23.18 33.79
CA MET A 30 11.17 23.24 33.72
C MET A 30 10.57 21.83 33.63
N LEU A 31 10.47 21.13 34.75
CA LEU A 31 10.05 19.72 34.82
C LEU A 31 8.71 19.43 34.13
N GLU A 32 7.68 20.25 34.34
CA GLU A 32 6.35 20.06 33.71
C GLU A 32 6.43 20.06 32.18
N ALA A 33 7.22 20.99 31.61
CA ALA A 33 7.38 21.11 30.18
C ALA A 33 8.19 19.92 29.61
N ILE A 34 9.20 19.44 30.33
CA ILE A 34 9.97 18.26 29.94
C ILE A 34 9.06 17.03 29.81
N PHE A 35 8.16 16.80 30.78
CA PHE A 35 7.21 15.68 30.71
C PHE A 35 6.26 15.81 29.52
N ALA A 36 5.72 17.01 29.27
CA ALA A 36 4.85 17.25 28.13
C ALA A 36 5.55 16.99 26.79
N PHE A 37 6.75 17.54 26.59
CA PHE A 37 7.53 17.31 25.36
C PHE A 37 8.04 15.87 25.23
N GLY A 38 8.31 15.19 26.35
CA GLY A 38 8.61 13.76 26.36
C GLY A 38 7.45 12.92 25.83
N ALA A 39 6.22 13.19 26.29
CA ALA A 39 5.03 12.52 25.78
C ALA A 39 4.79 12.81 24.28
N ILE A 40 4.95 14.07 23.85
CA ILE A 40 4.85 14.45 22.43
C ILE A 40 5.91 13.72 21.58
N SER A 41 7.14 13.59 22.09
CA SER A 41 8.22 12.87 21.41
C SER A 41 7.86 11.40 21.24
N LEU A 42 7.33 10.76 22.29
CA LEU A 42 6.90 9.37 22.24
C LEU A 42 5.77 9.15 21.23
N ILE A 43 4.75 10.02 21.22
CA ILE A 43 3.63 9.95 20.26
C ILE A 43 4.16 10.15 18.83
N SER A 44 5.04 11.14 18.62
CA SER A 44 5.63 11.41 17.31
C SER A 44 6.47 10.23 16.81
N LEU A 45 7.21 9.58 17.70
CA LEU A 45 7.97 8.36 17.39
C LEU A 45 7.05 7.22 16.95
N LEU A 46 5.96 6.97 17.68
CA LEU A 46 4.99 5.93 17.33
C LEU A 46 4.36 6.19 15.95
N LEU A 47 3.98 7.43 15.66
CA LEU A 47 3.45 7.83 14.35
C LEU A 47 4.49 7.68 13.23
N LEU A 48 5.75 8.03 13.51
CA LEU A 48 6.87 7.88 12.57
C LEU A 48 7.15 6.41 12.25
N VAL A 49 7.17 5.53 13.27
CA VAL A 49 7.34 4.09 13.08
C VAL A 49 6.20 3.52 12.23
N ARG A 50 4.95 3.89 12.55
CA ARG A 50 3.77 3.44 11.78
C ARG A 50 3.85 3.89 10.32
N GLN A 51 4.19 5.14 10.04
CA GLN A 51 4.34 5.62 8.66
C GLN A 51 5.55 5.03 7.94
N SER A 52 6.64 4.75 8.66
CA SER A 52 7.81 4.12 8.05
C SER A 52 7.49 2.69 7.60
N ARG A 53 6.69 1.94 8.37
CA ARG A 53 6.17 0.63 7.94
C ARG A 53 5.26 0.74 6.72
N LEU A 54 4.33 1.69 6.71
CA LEU A 54 3.48 1.94 5.53
C LEU A 54 4.29 2.30 4.28
N LEU A 55 5.35 3.09 4.43
CA LEU A 55 6.25 3.41 3.32
C LEU A 55 7.04 2.20 2.87
N TYR A 56 7.49 1.35 3.80
CA TYR A 56 8.16 0.10 3.49
C TYR A 56 7.25 -0.83 2.66
N ASP A 57 6.00 -1.04 3.10
CA ASP A 57 5.03 -1.85 2.36
C ASP A 57 4.76 -1.28 0.97
N ALA A 58 4.59 0.04 0.85
CA ALA A 58 4.40 0.70 -0.44
C ALA A 58 5.61 0.53 -1.36
N THR A 59 6.82 0.60 -0.79
CA THR A 59 8.07 0.42 -1.54
C THR A 59 8.21 -1.01 -2.01
N LEU A 60 7.88 -1.99 -1.16
CA LEU A 60 7.93 -3.40 -1.50
C LEU A 60 7.00 -3.74 -2.67
N ILE A 61 5.78 -3.21 -2.67
CA ILE A 61 4.83 -3.34 -3.79
C ILE A 61 5.36 -2.64 -5.04
N TRP A 62 5.93 -1.45 -4.87
CA TRP A 62 6.45 -0.64 -5.97
C TRP A 62 7.71 -1.23 -6.63
N ASP A 63 8.55 -1.94 -5.89
CA ASP A 63 9.77 -2.53 -6.43
C ASP A 63 9.51 -3.90 -7.06
N ASN A 64 8.41 -4.58 -6.70
CA ASN A 64 8.01 -5.89 -7.21
C ASN A 64 6.77 -5.80 -8.11
N ARG A 65 6.75 -4.89 -9.09
CA ARG A 65 5.54 -4.66 -9.93
C ARG A 65 5.35 -5.80 -10.91
N ILE A 66 4.18 -6.41 -10.89
CA ILE A 66 3.69 -7.30 -11.93
C ILE A 66 3.09 -6.46 -13.06
N LEU A 67 2.19 -5.55 -12.70
CA LEU A 67 1.46 -4.71 -13.64
C LEU A 67 1.36 -3.29 -13.07
N ALA A 68 1.60 -2.29 -13.92
CA ALA A 68 1.40 -0.88 -13.60
C ALA A 68 0.35 -0.30 -14.55
N VAL A 69 -0.70 0.26 -13.96
CA VAL A 69 -1.89 0.70 -14.66
C VAL A 69 -2.10 2.20 -14.42
N PRO A 70 -2.26 3.04 -15.47
CA PRO A 70 -2.36 4.49 -15.33
C PRO A 70 -3.60 4.98 -14.56
N SER A 71 -4.70 4.21 -14.53
CA SER A 71 -5.95 4.59 -13.87
C SER A 71 -6.75 3.35 -13.51
N ALA A 72 -6.89 3.06 -12.21
CA ALA A 72 -7.82 2.04 -11.74
C ALA A 72 -9.17 2.67 -11.39
N LEU A 73 -10.26 2.13 -11.95
CA LEU A 73 -11.59 2.29 -11.39
C LEU A 73 -11.86 1.08 -10.50
N ILE A 74 -11.86 1.30 -9.20
CA ILE A 74 -12.15 0.24 -8.25
C ILE A 74 -13.64 0.23 -7.95
N SER A 75 -14.31 -0.89 -8.21
CA SER A 75 -15.59 -1.22 -7.59
C SER A 75 -15.33 -2.21 -6.46
N MET A 76 -15.64 -1.83 -5.21
CA MET A 76 -15.61 -2.73 -4.07
C MET A 76 -17.03 -2.93 -3.53
N PRO A 77 -17.36 -4.10 -2.97
CA PRO A 77 -18.58 -4.25 -2.17
C PRO A 77 -18.55 -3.23 -1.01
N GLY A 78 -19.46 -2.25 -1.02
CA GLY A 78 -19.59 -1.23 0.02
C GLY A 78 -18.71 0.03 -0.12
N ARG A 79 -17.87 0.14 -1.16
CA ARG A 79 -17.10 1.38 -1.45
C ARG A 79 -17.36 1.84 -2.87
N GLN A 80 -17.90 3.06 -3.00
CA GLN A 80 -18.25 3.63 -4.29
C GLN A 80 -17.01 3.85 -5.17
N MET A 81 -17.23 3.73 -6.48
CA MET A 81 -16.22 3.84 -7.53
C MET A 81 -15.36 5.09 -7.35
N LYS A 82 -14.13 4.93 -6.85
CA LYS A 82 -13.19 6.03 -6.71
C LYS A 82 -12.22 5.99 -7.87
N LYS A 83 -12.35 6.97 -8.77
CA LYS A 83 -11.35 7.22 -9.82
C LYS A 83 -10.14 7.86 -9.16
N ASP A 84 -9.15 7.05 -8.84
CA ASP A 84 -7.84 7.58 -8.47
C ASP A 84 -7.05 7.81 -9.77
N THR A 85 -6.62 9.05 -9.99
CA THR A 85 -5.79 9.45 -11.14
C THR A 85 -4.31 9.10 -10.92
N GLU A 86 -3.94 8.60 -9.74
CA GLU A 86 -2.60 8.08 -9.48
C GLU A 86 -2.43 6.67 -10.04
N GLU A 87 -1.21 6.37 -10.53
CA GLU A 87 -0.82 5.06 -11.04
C GLU A 87 -1.14 3.95 -10.02
N THR A 88 -1.82 2.91 -10.48
CA THR A 88 -2.13 1.72 -9.71
C THR A 88 -1.14 0.63 -10.04
N VAL A 89 -0.50 0.08 -9.01
CA VAL A 89 0.51 -0.96 -9.16
C VAL A 89 0.02 -2.24 -8.52
N VAL A 90 -0.01 -3.31 -9.29
CA VAL A 90 -0.24 -4.68 -8.83
C VAL A 90 1.12 -5.36 -8.66
N SER A 91 1.32 -6.00 -7.52
CA SER A 91 2.54 -6.66 -7.12
C SER A 91 2.24 -7.99 -6.45
N THR A 92 3.28 -8.81 -6.32
CA THR A 92 3.29 -10.03 -5.54
C THR A 92 2.88 -9.85 -4.09
N PHE A 93 3.12 -8.66 -3.53
CA PHE A 93 2.82 -8.35 -2.13
C PHE A 93 1.55 -7.51 -1.92
N GLY A 94 0.82 -7.18 -2.98
CA GLY A 94 -0.38 -6.36 -2.88
C GLY A 94 -0.65 -5.42 -4.05
N ILE A 95 -1.61 -4.53 -3.84
CA ILE A 95 -1.92 -3.41 -4.74
C ILE A 95 -1.62 -2.09 -4.04
N LEU A 96 -0.93 -1.21 -4.74
CA LEU A 96 -0.75 0.19 -4.36
C LEU A 96 -1.60 1.07 -5.26
N ILE A 97 -2.52 1.82 -4.67
CA ILE A 97 -3.45 2.71 -5.38
C ILE A 97 -3.31 4.09 -4.76
N GLY A 98 -2.53 4.94 -5.40
CA GLY A 98 -2.15 6.23 -4.85
C GLY A 98 -1.45 6.13 -3.50
N SER A 99 -2.20 6.31 -2.39
CA SER A 99 -1.71 6.17 -1.01
C SER A 99 -2.33 5.01 -0.23
N GLU A 100 -3.26 4.28 -0.85
CA GLU A 100 -3.89 3.10 -0.28
C GLU A 100 -3.11 1.85 -0.64
N ILE A 101 -2.99 0.94 0.33
CA ILE A 101 -2.24 -0.31 0.19
C ILE A 101 -3.19 -1.45 0.55
N TYR A 102 -3.36 -2.38 -0.37
CA TYR A 102 -4.06 -3.64 -0.16
C TYR A 102 -3.01 -4.74 -0.14
N ARG A 103 -2.73 -5.29 1.04
CA ARG A 103 -1.62 -6.22 1.26
C ARG A 103 -2.09 -7.67 1.06
N TRP A 104 -1.25 -8.49 0.45
CA TRP A 104 -1.35 -9.94 0.51
C TRP A 104 0.05 -10.56 0.46
N GLY A 105 0.19 -11.83 0.81
CA GLY A 105 1.45 -12.56 0.65
C GLY A 105 2.60 -12.14 1.57
N LEU A 106 2.36 -11.23 2.52
CA LEU A 106 3.39 -10.77 3.48
C LEU A 106 3.41 -11.56 4.79
N ASP A 107 2.24 -12.00 5.28
CA ASP A 107 2.12 -12.64 6.59
C ASP A 107 2.10 -14.18 6.49
N GLY A 108 2.67 -14.72 5.40
CA GLY A 108 2.79 -16.17 5.17
C GLY A 108 1.44 -16.88 4.99
N VAL A 109 1.38 -18.15 5.44
CA VAL A 109 0.21 -19.03 5.23
C VAL A 109 -1.05 -18.57 5.99
N HIS A 110 -0.87 -17.84 7.08
CA HIS A 110 -1.95 -17.33 7.93
C HIS A 110 -2.39 -15.91 7.58
N GLY A 111 -1.74 -15.28 6.61
CA GLY A 111 -2.03 -13.94 6.16
C GLY A 111 -3.12 -13.85 5.10
N VAL A 112 -3.40 -12.61 4.69
CA VAL A 112 -4.19 -12.33 3.48
C VAL A 112 -3.45 -12.86 2.25
N ARG A 113 -4.15 -13.57 1.37
CA ARG A 113 -3.60 -14.19 0.16
C ARG A 113 -4.41 -13.79 -1.06
N LEU A 114 -3.73 -13.69 -2.20
CA LEU A 114 -4.40 -13.67 -3.49
C LEU A 114 -4.99 -15.06 -3.77
N HIS A 115 -6.27 -15.12 -4.10
CA HIS A 115 -7.01 -16.35 -4.37
C HIS A 115 -7.23 -16.56 -5.86
N THR A 116 -7.75 -15.54 -6.54
CA THR A 116 -8.05 -15.59 -7.98
C THR A 116 -7.62 -14.31 -8.67
N ALA A 117 -7.25 -14.46 -9.94
CA ALA A 117 -6.97 -13.37 -10.85
C ALA A 117 -7.70 -13.65 -12.17
N ASP A 118 -8.52 -12.72 -12.62
CA ASP A 118 -9.25 -12.84 -13.88
C ASP A 118 -8.89 -11.62 -14.73
N ILE A 119 -8.60 -11.81 -16.02
CA ILE A 119 -8.24 -10.74 -16.94
C ILE A 119 -9.14 -10.85 -18.18
N ASP A 120 -10.02 -9.86 -18.35
CA ASP A 120 -10.83 -9.67 -19.55
C ASP A 120 -10.20 -8.61 -20.48
N GLN A 121 -10.86 -8.26 -21.58
CA GLN A 121 -10.33 -7.32 -22.58
C GLN A 121 -10.00 -5.93 -22.01
N GLU A 122 -10.72 -5.47 -20.99
CA GLU A 122 -10.63 -4.11 -20.44
C GLU A 122 -10.16 -4.08 -18.99
N ARG A 123 -10.44 -5.15 -18.23
CA ARG A 123 -10.43 -5.19 -16.77
C ARG A 123 -9.71 -6.42 -16.24
N MET A 124 -9.12 -6.22 -15.07
CA MET A 124 -8.50 -7.25 -14.26
C MET A 124 -9.21 -7.29 -12.91
N TYR A 125 -9.61 -8.48 -12.49
CA TYR A 125 -10.24 -8.72 -11.20
C TYR A 125 -9.31 -9.52 -10.31
N LEU A 126 -9.14 -9.06 -9.08
CA LEU A 126 -8.27 -9.70 -8.10
C LEU A 126 -9.08 -9.97 -6.84
N THR A 127 -9.23 -11.25 -6.50
CA THR A 127 -9.88 -11.66 -5.26
C THR A 127 -8.82 -12.09 -4.26
N PHE A 128 -8.77 -11.43 -3.11
CA PHE A 128 -7.81 -11.72 -2.04
C PHE A 128 -8.50 -11.66 -0.68
N GLY A 129 -7.94 -12.36 0.30
CA GLY A 129 -8.55 -12.46 1.60
C GLY A 129 -7.85 -13.44 2.53
N ASP A 130 -8.43 -13.58 3.70
CA ASP A 130 -8.12 -14.66 4.63
C ASP A 130 -9.39 -15.50 4.90
N ALA A 131 -9.33 -16.41 5.87
CA ALA A 131 -10.46 -17.26 6.22
C ALA A 131 -11.68 -16.49 6.76
N ALA A 132 -11.49 -15.26 7.25
CA ALA A 132 -12.56 -14.45 7.83
C ALA A 132 -13.20 -13.52 6.80
N GLN A 133 -12.41 -12.95 5.89
CA GLN A 133 -12.90 -11.98 4.92
C GLN A 133 -12.19 -12.09 3.57
N THR A 134 -12.99 -12.11 2.51
CA THR A 134 -12.54 -11.96 1.12
C THR A 134 -12.97 -10.63 0.54
N MET A 135 -12.17 -10.16 -0.42
CA MET A 135 -12.29 -8.85 -1.04
C MET A 135 -11.95 -8.98 -2.51
N ARG A 136 -12.71 -8.32 -3.38
CA ARG A 136 -12.47 -8.28 -4.82
C ARG A 136 -12.18 -6.84 -5.25
N VAL A 137 -11.06 -6.64 -5.94
CA VAL A 137 -10.69 -5.37 -6.58
C VAL A 137 -10.82 -5.52 -8.08
N GLU A 138 -11.38 -4.50 -8.71
CA GLU A 138 -11.47 -4.37 -10.17
C GLU A 138 -10.53 -3.26 -10.64
N LEU A 139 -9.79 -3.51 -11.71
CA LEU A 139 -8.79 -2.61 -12.27
C LEU A 139 -8.98 -2.50 -13.78
N LEU A 140 -9.03 -1.29 -14.33
CA LEU A 140 -9.02 -1.09 -15.79
C LEU A 140 -7.58 -1.12 -16.29
N HIS A 141 -7.11 -2.24 -16.83
CA HIS A 141 -5.68 -2.42 -17.11
C HIS A 141 -5.20 -1.68 -18.38
N GLY A 142 -6.11 -1.33 -19.31
CA GLY A 142 -5.78 -0.55 -20.52
C GLY A 142 -4.74 -1.20 -21.46
N MET A 143 -4.60 -2.52 -21.38
CA MET A 143 -3.65 -3.27 -22.22
C MET A 143 -4.28 -3.38 -23.60
N LEU A 144 -3.52 -3.04 -24.64
CA LEU A 144 -4.01 -3.03 -26.02
C LEU A 144 -3.67 -4.32 -26.79
N HIS A 145 -2.78 -5.14 -26.24
CA HIS A 145 -2.22 -6.30 -26.91
C HIS A 145 -2.34 -7.53 -26.03
N LYS A 146 -2.85 -8.61 -26.61
CA LYS A 146 -2.99 -9.93 -25.96
C LYS A 146 -1.66 -10.44 -25.41
N GLN A 147 -0.55 -10.13 -26.08
CA GLN A 147 0.79 -10.51 -25.62
C GLN A 147 1.13 -9.92 -24.24
N THR A 148 0.77 -8.66 -23.99
CA THR A 148 1.00 -8.00 -22.70
C THR A 148 0.18 -8.64 -21.58
N VAL A 149 -1.04 -9.08 -21.90
CA VAL A 149 -1.91 -9.81 -20.95
C VAL A 149 -1.31 -11.15 -20.58
N VAL A 150 -0.83 -11.90 -21.57
CA VAL A 150 -0.18 -13.19 -21.36
C VAL A 150 1.09 -13.03 -20.52
N GLU A 151 1.92 -12.02 -20.79
CA GLU A 151 3.11 -11.72 -20.00
C GLU A 151 2.76 -11.35 -18.55
N ALA A 152 1.75 -10.52 -18.35
CA ALA A 152 1.27 -10.17 -17.01
C ALA A 152 0.73 -11.40 -16.26
N ALA A 153 -0.05 -12.26 -16.93
CA ALA A 153 -0.58 -13.50 -16.36
C ALA A 153 0.53 -14.50 -15.99
N GLN A 154 1.53 -14.66 -16.86
CA GLN A 154 2.69 -15.51 -16.60
C GLN A 154 3.50 -15.00 -15.41
N LYS A 155 3.75 -13.70 -15.36
CA LYS A 155 4.46 -13.07 -14.25
C LYS A 155 3.69 -13.21 -12.94
N LEU A 156 2.37 -13.01 -12.96
CA LEU A 156 1.50 -13.19 -11.80
C LEU A 156 1.55 -14.63 -11.30
N TRP A 157 1.50 -15.62 -12.20
CA TRP A 157 1.63 -17.02 -11.82
C TRP A 157 3.01 -17.33 -11.23
N HIS A 158 4.09 -16.85 -11.84
CA HIS A 158 5.44 -17.13 -11.36
C HIS A 158 5.71 -16.54 -9.97
N GLU A 159 5.23 -15.32 -9.71
CA GLU A 159 5.54 -14.63 -8.46
C GLU A 159 4.53 -14.93 -7.34
N THR A 160 3.25 -15.15 -7.65
CA THR A 160 2.19 -15.36 -6.64
C THR A 160 1.73 -16.81 -6.52
N GLY A 161 2.02 -17.65 -7.52
CA GLY A 161 1.47 -18.99 -7.65
C GLY A 161 0.00 -19.04 -8.10
N VAL A 162 -0.67 -17.91 -8.27
CA VAL A 162 -2.06 -17.83 -8.73
C VAL A 162 -2.08 -17.78 -10.25
N GLN A 163 -2.77 -18.70 -10.90
CA GLN A 163 -2.95 -18.67 -12.34
C GLN A 163 -4.07 -17.69 -12.69
N ALA A 164 -3.79 -16.74 -13.59
CA ALA A 164 -4.82 -15.84 -14.07
C ALA A 164 -5.67 -16.50 -15.17
N GLU A 165 -6.99 -16.40 -15.05
CA GLU A 165 -7.92 -16.79 -16.11
C GLU A 165 -8.06 -15.64 -17.10
N ILE A 166 -7.87 -15.93 -18.39
CA ILE A 166 -7.96 -14.93 -19.47
C ILE A 166 -9.23 -15.21 -20.26
N SER A 167 -10.18 -14.27 -20.22
CA SER A 167 -11.46 -14.35 -20.94
C SER A 167 -11.57 -13.24 -21.99
N ASP A 168 -12.31 -13.48 -23.07
CA ASP A 168 -12.66 -12.45 -24.07
C ASP A 168 -11.46 -11.74 -24.75
N TRP A 169 -10.41 -12.51 -25.13
CA TRP A 169 -9.16 -12.02 -25.78
C TRP A 169 -8.79 -12.74 -27.08
#